data_AF-A0A2P6VN98-F1
#
_entry.id   AF-A0A2P6VN98-F1
#
_cell.length_a   1.000
_cell.length_b   1.000
_cell.length_c   1.000
_cell.angle_alpha   90.00
_cell.angle_beta   90.00
_cell.angle_gamma   90.00
#
_symmetry.space_group_name_H-M   'P 1'
#
loop_
_entity.id
_entity.type
_entity.pdbx_description
1 polymer ?
#
loop_
_entity_poly.entity_id
_entity_poly.type
_entity_poly.pdbx_seq_one_letter_code
_entity_poly.pdbx_strand_id
1 'polypeptide(L)'
;MVSGRRLHGAPHAHAQLASAPKKIEEIKKFLLTARRKDARSVKIKKSGDVTKFKVRCSRYLYTLCVADADKADKLKQSLPPGLYVQEI
;
A
#
# COMPACT_ATOMS: atom_id res chain seq x y z
N MET A 1 11.73 43.58 -9.85
CA MET A 1 11.79 42.62 -8.74
C MET A 1 11.16 41.31 -9.21
N VAL A 2 11.97 40.43 -9.82
CA VAL A 2 11.53 39.13 -10.36
C VAL A 2 12.33 38.05 -9.64
N SER A 3 11.69 37.42 -8.65
CA SER A 3 12.12 36.18 -7.99
C SER A 3 10.89 35.74 -7.21
N GLY A 4 10.04 34.86 -7.72
CA GLY A 4 10.35 33.52 -8.13
C GLY A 4 9.37 32.64 -7.37
N ARG A 5 8.20 32.41 -7.99
CA ARG A 5 7.17 31.50 -7.47
C ARG A 5 7.82 30.13 -7.29
N ARG A 6 8.16 29.77 -6.05
CA ARG A 6 8.45 28.37 -5.72
C ARG A 6 7.14 27.60 -5.90
N LEU A 7 7.03 26.94 -7.04
CA LEU A 7 6.18 25.77 -7.20
C LEU A 7 6.77 24.68 -6.30
N HIS A 8 6.44 24.70 -5.01
CA HIS A 8 6.55 23.48 -4.22
C HIS A 8 5.48 22.54 -4.78
N GLY A 9 5.97 21.53 -5.50
CA GLY A 9 5.17 20.51 -6.15
C GLY A 9 4.07 20.01 -5.23
N ALA A 10 2.89 19.86 -5.82
CA ALA A 10 1.73 19.26 -5.17
C ALA A 10 2.20 18.04 -4.36
N PRO A 11 1.81 17.90 -3.08
CA PRO A 11 2.00 16.63 -2.42
C PRO A 11 1.34 15.59 -3.33
N HIS A 12 2.00 14.47 -3.56
CA HIS A 12 1.35 13.29 -4.13
C HIS A 12 0.26 12.87 -3.13
N ALA A 13 -0.86 13.60 -3.16
CA ALA A 13 -2.05 13.41 -2.38
C ALA A 13 -2.68 12.17 -2.95
N HIS A 14 -2.14 11.02 -2.52
CA HIS A 14 -2.79 9.75 -2.71
C HIS A 14 -4.10 9.84 -1.93
N ALA A 15 -5.14 10.27 -2.65
CA ALA A 15 -6.47 10.54 -2.16
C ALA A 15 -6.84 9.51 -1.11
N GLN A 16 -6.80 9.95 0.15
CA GLN A 16 -7.29 9.19 1.28
C GLN A 16 -8.82 9.32 1.24
N LEU A 17 -9.42 8.82 0.16
CA LEU A 17 -10.86 8.63 0.07
C LEU A 17 -11.20 7.79 1.30
N ALA A 18 -11.96 8.41 2.20
CA ALA A 18 -12.38 7.95 3.52
C ALA A 18 -13.31 6.73 3.42
N SER A 19 -12.85 5.70 2.73
CA SER A 19 -13.43 4.38 2.72
C SER A 19 -12.91 3.65 3.94
N ALA A 20 -13.81 3.20 4.81
CA ALA A 20 -13.45 2.44 6.00
C ALA A 20 -12.41 1.34 5.66
N PRO A 21 -11.26 1.33 6.36
CA PRO A 21 -10.21 0.34 6.09
C PRO A 21 -10.74 -1.06 6.39
N LYS A 22 -10.46 -2.00 5.49
CA LYS A 22 -10.80 -3.42 5.70
C LYS A 22 -9.55 -4.19 6.10
N LYS A 23 -9.62 -4.88 7.26
CA LYS A 23 -8.57 -5.80 7.68
C LYS A 23 -8.67 -7.10 6.88
N ILE A 24 -7.52 -7.61 6.45
CA ILE A 24 -7.38 -8.97 5.92
C ILE A 24 -6.55 -9.75 6.94
N GLU A 25 -7.04 -10.92 7.36
CA GLU A 25 -6.35 -11.79 8.32
C GLU A 25 -5.60 -12.93 7.63
N GLU A 26 -6.08 -13.35 6.45
CA GLU A 26 -5.50 -14.46 5.69
C GLU A 26 -4.61 -14.00 4.54
N ILE A 27 -3.43 -14.59 4.43
CA ILE A 27 -2.47 -14.35 3.33
C ILE A 27 -3.07 -14.69 1.97
N LYS A 28 -3.83 -15.78 1.85
CA LYS A 28 -4.48 -16.19 0.59
C LYS A 28 -5.40 -15.09 0.07
N LYS A 29 -6.23 -14.53 0.95
CA LYS A 29 -7.16 -13.43 0.63
C LYS A 29 -6.41 -12.16 0.24
N PHE A 30 -5.25 -11.90 0.85
CA PHE A 30 -4.38 -10.79 0.47
C PHE A 30 -3.82 -10.94 -0.95
N LEU A 31 -3.24 -12.10 -1.30
CA LEU A 31 -2.69 -12.34 -2.64
C LEU A 31 -3.77 -12.26 -3.72
N LEU A 32 -4.96 -12.79 -3.45
CA LEU A 32 -6.12 -12.62 -4.35
C LEU A 32 -6.48 -11.15 -4.52
N THR A 33 -6.46 -10.35 -3.45
CA THR A 33 -6.76 -8.92 -3.50
C THR A 33 -5.70 -8.14 -4.28
N ALA A 34 -4.42 -8.46 -4.11
CA ALA A 34 -3.32 -7.81 -4.82
C ALA A 34 -3.34 -8.09 -6.34
N ARG A 35 -3.87 -9.24 -6.77
CA ARG A 35 -4.00 -9.62 -8.18
C ARG A 35 -5.29 -9.12 -8.84
N ARG A 36 -6.17 -8.45 -8.12
CA ARG A 36 -7.42 -7.92 -8.68
C ARG A 36 -7.13 -6.76 -9.64
N LYS A 37 -7.91 -6.68 -10.71
CA LYS A 37 -7.89 -5.58 -11.70
C LYS A 37 -8.08 -4.19 -11.10
N ASP A 38 -8.76 -4.09 -9.96
CA ASP A 38 -9.01 -2.83 -9.26
C ASP A 38 -7.93 -2.46 -8.25
N ALA A 39 -6.93 -3.31 -8.01
CA ALA A 39 -5.77 -2.98 -7.20
C ALA A 39 -4.83 -2.07 -7.99
N ARG A 40 -4.54 -0.88 -7.41
CA ARG A 40 -3.72 0.15 -8.06
C ARG A 40 -2.30 0.21 -7.52
N SER A 41 -2.16 0.05 -6.21
CA SER A 41 -0.87 0.13 -5.53
C SER A 41 -0.89 -0.60 -4.20
N VAL A 42 0.29 -0.96 -3.71
CA VAL A 42 0.50 -1.52 -2.38
C VAL A 42 1.47 -0.63 -1.64
N LYS A 43 1.04 -0.17 -0.46
CA LYS A 43 1.88 0.58 0.46
C LYS A 43 2.33 -0.34 1.58
N ILE A 44 3.61 -0.62 1.64
CA ILE A 44 4.22 -1.44 2.70
C ILE A 44 4.70 -0.49 3.77
N LYS A 45 4.11 -0.58 4.97
CA LYS A 45 4.50 0.25 6.11
C LYS A 45 5.05 -0.63 7.23
N LYS A 46 6.30 -0.39 7.64
CA LYS A 46 6.86 -1.04 8.84
C LYS A 46 6.49 -0.22 10.07
N SER A 47 6.05 -0.89 11.14
CA SER A 47 5.59 -0.29 12.38
C SER A 47 6.15 -1.12 13.54
N GLY A 48 7.37 -0.82 13.96
CA GLY A 48 8.12 -1.68 14.88
C GLY A 48 8.33 -3.06 14.27
N ASP A 49 7.89 -4.10 15.00
CA ASP A 49 7.97 -5.50 14.58
C ASP A 49 6.90 -5.89 13.55
N VAL A 50 5.91 -5.02 13.33
CA VAL A 50 4.77 -5.34 12.48
C VAL A 50 4.88 -4.63 11.14
N THR A 51 4.85 -5.42 10.07
CA THR A 51 4.76 -4.94 8.69
C THR A 51 3.30 -4.94 8.22
N LYS A 52 2.82 -3.79 7.75
CA LYS A 52 1.45 -3.60 7.25
C LYS A 52 1.46 -3.44 5.74
N PHE A 53 0.87 -4.39 5.03
CA PHE A 53 0.66 -4.32 3.59
C PHE A 53 -0.70 -3.70 3.31
N LYS A 54 -0.69 -2.49 2.74
CA LYS A 54 -1.90 -1.71 2.47
C LYS A 54 -2.17 -1.66 0.97
N VAL A 55 -3.07 -2.51 0.48
CA VAL A 55 -3.48 -2.55 -0.94
C VAL A 55 -4.55 -1.49 -1.17
N ARG A 56 -4.29 -0.56 -2.08
CA ARG A 56 -5.28 0.41 -2.54
C ARG A 56 -6.09 -0.20 -3.68
N CYS A 57 -7.37 -0.46 -3.41
CA CYS A 57 -8.35 -0.77 -4.44
C CYS A 57 -9.16 0.48 -4.83
N SER A 58 -10.07 0.34 -5.79
CA SER A 58 -10.98 1.43 -6.20
C SER A 58 -11.77 2.02 -5.03
N ARG A 59 -12.42 1.16 -4.23
CA ARG A 59 -13.34 1.59 -3.17
C ARG A 59 -12.77 1.49 -1.77
N TYR A 60 -11.90 0.53 -1.45
CA TYR A 60 -11.43 0.28 -0.09
C TYR A 60 -9.90 0.22 -0.01
N LEU A 61 -9.38 0.49 1.18
CA LEU A 61 -8.00 0.17 1.56
C LEU A 61 -8.01 -1.16 2.31
N TYR A 62 -7.33 -2.17 1.77
CA TYR A 62 -7.16 -3.45 2.45
C TYR A 62 -5.84 -3.48 3.17
N THR A 63 -5.83 -3.87 4.44
CA THR A 63 -4.61 -3.96 5.25
C THR A 63 -4.41 -5.38 5.75
N LEU A 64 -3.28 -5.99 5.38
CA LEU A 64 -2.74 -7.19 6.02
C LEU A 64 -1.66 -6.78 7.02
N CYS A 65 -1.69 -7.39 8.21
CA CYS A 65 -0.78 -7.12 9.30
C CYS A 65 0.07 -8.37 9.54
N VAL A 66 1.39 -8.27 9.42
CA VAL A 66 2.31 -9.39 9.54
C VAL A 66 3.35 -9.03 10.59
N ALA A 67 3.42 -9.80 11.69
CA ALA A 67 4.40 -9.58 12.77
C ALA A 67 5.76 -10.24 12.50
N ASP A 68 5.82 -11.15 11.54
CA ASP A 68 7.00 -11.95 11.22
C ASP A 68 7.71 -11.36 10.01
N ALA A 69 8.97 -10.95 10.19
CA ALA A 69 9.74 -10.23 9.17
C ALA A 69 10.05 -11.13 7.95
N ASP A 70 10.40 -12.39 8.18
CA ASP A 70 10.69 -13.36 7.12
C ASP A 70 9.47 -13.65 6.25
N LYS A 71 8.29 -13.80 6.87
CA LYS A 71 7.03 -13.93 6.11
C LYS A 71 6.69 -12.67 5.35
N ALA A 72 6.96 -11.49 5.92
CA ALA A 72 6.73 -10.22 5.23
C ALA A 72 7.63 -10.09 3.98
N ASP A 73 8.90 -10.48 4.06
CA ASP A 73 9.81 -10.44 2.91
C ASP A 73 9.36 -11.39 1.79
N LYS A 74 9.00 -12.63 2.14
CA LYS A 74 8.42 -13.60 1.19
C LYS A 74 7.14 -13.09 0.53
N LEU A 75 6.29 -12.40 1.30
CA LEU A 75 5.07 -11.79 0.79
C LEU A 75 5.36 -10.65 -0.19
N LYS A 76 6.37 -9.83 0.10
CA LYS A 76 6.83 -8.74 -0.78
C LYS A 76 7.31 -9.30 -2.13
N GLN A 77 8.06 -10.40 -2.11
CA GLN A 77 8.52 -11.09 -3.33
C GLN A 77 7.38 -11.76 -4.12
N SER A 78 6.31 -12.18 -3.42
CA SER A 78 5.12 -12.80 -4.05
C SER A 78 4.17 -11.79 -4.70
N LEU A 79 4.41 -10.49 -4.54
CA LEU A 79 3.56 -9.46 -5.15
C LEU A 79 3.71 -9.47 -6.68
N PRO A 80 2.62 -9.24 -7.42
CA PRO A 80 2.67 -9.20 -8.88
C PRO A 80 3.55 -8.03 -9.36
N PRO A 81 4.47 -8.25 -10.33
CA PRO A 81 5.45 -7.24 -10.77
C PRO A 81 4.83 -6.03 -11.50
N GLY A 82 3.55 -6.12 -11.89
CA GLY A 82 2.81 -5.00 -12.49
C GLY A 82 2.10 -4.09 -11.48
N LEU A 83 2.19 -4.39 -10.17
CA LEU A 83 1.54 -3.61 -9.13
C LEU A 83 2.54 -2.63 -8.52
N TYR A 84 2.17 -1.35 -8.45
CA TYR A 84 3.05 -0.33 -7.91
C TYR A 84 3.25 -0.52 -6.40
N VAL A 85 4.48 -0.78 -5.97
CA VAL A 85 4.85 -0.96 -4.56
C VAL A 85 5.52 0.31 -4.04
N GLN A 86 5.01 0.83 -2.92
CA GLN A 86 5.59 1.97 -2.21
C GLN A 86 5.94 1.55 -0.77
N GLU A 87 7.21 1.68 -0.41
CA GLU A 87 7.69 1.42 0.96
C GLU A 87 7.74 2.74 1.74
N ILE A 88 7.19 2.76 2.97
CA ILE A 88 7.08 3.94 3.85
C ILE A 88 7.39 3.57 5.30
#